data_AF-A0A1M5M700-F1
#
_entry.id   AF-A0A1M5M700-F1
#
_cell.length_a   1.000
_cell.length_b   1.000
_cell.length_c   1.000
_cell.angle_alpha   90.00
_cell.angle_beta   90.00
_cell.angle_gamma   90.00
#
_symmetry.space_group_name_H-M   'P 1'
#
loop_
_entity.id
_entity.type
_entity.pdbx_description
1 polymer ?
#
loop_
_entity_poly.entity_id
_entity_poly.type
_entity_poly.pdbx_seq_one_letter_code
_entity_poly.pdbx_strand_id
1 'polypeptide(L)'
;MNKIAIAALLAVSSHAGAQNLNTVAHWEARFQSAATVEYNTAHPQSTSGDSWQFYNLAYSIDANTSMFQATGNTRYLDRALLYVNNMIAGARPSSALPKSQFKDSYLGWANHSHPSLGNDGKEYPLFESFAWRYVTTLLRIIKTSPKLLNDPRYSSQYQQILAFSEKHIVEKWQTRGANSYIYRQNIHMASHWARIGMDLGVITDNSRYWTIFNNFNHGMPNYKASMRSQMRAHPLNPGAWWWNENWTQSGRPGQDVSHGNAVIAAMVEAQSMCQEYTVTDMAGLVKTFGIVWPAAKPYPAYLDGSGSNGGWFNDGFVKLGRFDAGLQKRLESHQVGQNTQLYGNGALNARILLAGRPVYPEVQCSQARKLRIDPAAIRTSAPVDGLNVVANLVDGNLASRWSGYGNPQSLTIDLGAPRKVGQLRIAFFSGGSKRSALFDVLGAATPGSWTPLLTGKRSAPGVDGLQRFDFKEGDVRYIRIVGHGNSANLWNSYAELEVWGQ
;
A
#
# COMPACT_ATOMS: atom_id res chain seq x y z
N MET A 1 0.58 27.04 24.08
CA MET A 1 1.05 25.67 24.41
C MET A 1 1.14 24.88 23.10
N ASN A 2 2.33 24.41 22.75
CA ASN A 2 2.78 24.26 21.36
C ASN A 2 2.49 22.86 20.77
N LYS A 3 1.71 22.79 19.68
CA LYS A 3 1.32 21.54 18.99
C LYS A 3 2.47 20.78 18.31
N ILE A 4 3.65 21.40 18.20
CA ILE A 4 4.89 20.75 17.74
C ILE A 4 5.36 19.67 18.73
N ALA A 5 4.89 19.72 19.99
CA ALA A 5 5.24 18.72 20.99
C ALA A 5 4.60 17.35 20.72
N ILE A 6 3.46 17.21 20.02
CA ILE A 6 2.74 15.91 19.96
C ILE A 6 3.37 14.93 18.94
N ALA A 7 3.86 15.43 17.79
CA ALA A 7 4.59 14.60 16.82
C ALA A 7 6.00 14.24 17.32
N ALA A 8 6.63 15.15 18.06
CA ALA A 8 7.87 14.87 18.77
C ALA A 8 7.65 13.94 19.98
N LEU A 9 6.52 14.03 20.69
CA LEU A 9 6.24 13.13 21.83
C LEU A 9 6.07 11.68 21.37
N LEU A 10 5.51 11.41 20.19
CA LEU A 10 5.40 10.04 19.65
C LEU A 10 6.73 9.48 19.14
N ALA A 11 7.63 10.34 18.65
CA ALA A 11 9.00 9.96 18.27
C ALA A 11 9.97 9.89 19.46
N VAL A 12 9.71 10.62 20.55
CA VAL A 12 10.52 10.64 21.77
C VAL A 12 10.07 9.56 22.75
N SER A 13 8.79 9.15 22.75
CA SER A 13 8.32 8.00 23.54
C SER A 13 8.79 6.65 23.02
N SER A 14 9.17 6.53 21.74
CA SER A 14 9.69 5.29 21.16
C SER A 14 11.15 5.01 21.52
N HIS A 15 11.96 6.03 21.79
CA HIS A 15 13.40 5.85 22.02
C HIS A 15 13.74 5.30 23.41
N ALA A 16 12.93 5.58 24.44
CA ALA A 16 13.17 5.04 25.79
C ALA A 16 12.83 3.54 25.91
N GLY A 17 11.80 3.07 25.20
CA GLY A 17 11.40 1.66 25.17
C GLY A 17 12.23 0.78 24.22
N ALA A 18 12.87 1.39 23.21
CA ALA A 18 13.62 0.65 22.18
C ALA A 18 15.03 0.21 22.61
N GLN A 19 15.60 0.77 23.69
CA GLN A 19 17.00 0.51 24.08
C GLN A 19 17.31 -0.95 24.45
N ASN A 20 16.29 -1.76 24.73
CA ASN A 20 16.44 -3.18 25.11
C ASN A 20 15.98 -4.16 24.04
N LEU A 21 15.76 -3.71 22.80
CA LEU A 21 15.38 -4.58 21.68
C LEU A 21 16.61 -5.31 21.10
N ASN A 22 16.38 -6.52 20.60
CA ASN A 22 17.36 -7.24 19.79
C ASN A 22 17.70 -6.42 18.54
N THR A 23 19.01 -6.28 18.27
CA THR A 23 19.51 -5.50 17.13
C THR A 23 19.22 -6.18 15.80
N VAL A 24 19.33 -5.43 14.70
CA VAL A 24 19.27 -5.99 13.34
C VAL A 24 20.29 -7.12 13.15
N ALA A 25 21.51 -6.96 13.66
CA ALA A 25 22.55 -7.98 13.58
C ALA A 25 22.18 -9.27 14.33
N HIS A 26 21.52 -9.16 15.48
CA HIS A 26 21.00 -10.33 16.21
C HIS A 26 19.98 -11.10 15.37
N TRP A 27 19.00 -10.40 14.79
CA TRP A 27 17.99 -11.04 13.94
C TRP A 27 18.59 -11.62 12.66
N GLU A 28 19.58 -10.93 12.06
CA GLU A 28 20.30 -11.44 10.89
C GLU A 28 21.07 -12.73 11.21
N ALA A 29 21.69 -12.83 12.39
CA ALA A 29 22.35 -14.08 12.82
C ALA A 29 21.35 -15.25 12.93
N ARG A 30 20.15 -15.01 13.48
CA ARG A 30 19.09 -16.04 13.55
C ARG A 30 18.56 -16.42 12.16
N PHE A 31 18.46 -15.46 11.25
CA PHE A 31 18.11 -15.76 9.86
C PHE A 31 19.17 -16.64 9.21
N GLN A 32 20.45 -16.29 9.37
CA GLN A 32 21.57 -17.04 8.80
C GLN A 32 21.62 -18.48 9.32
N SER A 33 21.32 -18.71 10.61
CA SER A 33 21.26 -20.08 11.15
C SER A 33 20.17 -20.95 10.52
N ALA A 34 19.15 -20.34 9.89
CA ALA A 34 18.08 -21.04 9.19
C ALA A 34 18.18 -20.96 7.65
N ALA A 35 19.16 -20.23 7.11
CA ALA A 35 19.21 -19.88 5.68
C ALA A 35 19.42 -21.09 4.75
N THR A 36 20.16 -22.11 5.20
CA THR A 36 20.35 -23.35 4.43
C THR A 36 19.05 -24.16 4.35
N VAL A 37 18.33 -24.28 5.47
CA VAL A 37 17.04 -24.99 5.52
C VAL A 37 16.00 -24.27 4.65
N GLU A 38 15.97 -22.94 4.75
CA GLU A 38 15.14 -22.08 3.89
C GLU A 38 15.43 -22.34 2.41
N TYR A 39 16.70 -22.29 2.00
CA TYR A 39 17.08 -22.51 0.60
C TYR A 39 16.67 -23.89 0.08
N ASN A 40 16.98 -24.94 0.83
CA ASN A 40 16.68 -26.32 0.44
C ASN A 40 15.18 -26.58 0.33
N THR A 41 14.35 -25.76 0.98
CA THR A 41 12.89 -25.81 0.87
C THR A 41 12.38 -24.95 -0.28
N ALA A 42 12.81 -23.68 -0.34
CA ALA A 42 12.27 -22.68 -1.24
C ALA A 42 12.76 -22.82 -2.68
N HIS A 43 14.00 -23.26 -2.90
CA HIS A 43 14.54 -23.40 -4.25
C HIS A 43 13.76 -24.44 -5.08
N PRO A 44 13.52 -25.68 -4.59
CA PRO A 44 12.66 -26.65 -5.29
C PRO A 44 11.23 -26.14 -5.50
N GLN A 45 10.67 -25.43 -4.54
CA GLN A 45 9.34 -24.83 -4.69
C GLN A 45 9.30 -23.83 -5.84
N SER A 46 10.33 -22.97 -5.96
CA SER A 46 10.41 -21.93 -6.99
C SER A 46 10.53 -22.46 -8.41
N THR A 47 11.10 -23.66 -8.61
CA THR A 47 11.27 -24.29 -9.93
C THR A 47 10.23 -25.37 -10.23
N SER A 48 9.33 -25.67 -9.30
CA SER A 48 8.40 -26.81 -9.37
C SER A 48 7.39 -26.73 -10.52
N GLY A 49 7.02 -25.54 -10.97
CA GLY A 49 5.88 -25.33 -11.86
C GLY A 49 4.52 -25.65 -11.23
N ASP A 50 4.49 -25.94 -9.92
CA ASP A 50 3.28 -26.24 -9.15
C ASP A 50 2.81 -25.01 -8.38
N SER A 51 1.67 -24.46 -8.80
CA SER A 51 1.09 -23.27 -8.17
C SER A 51 0.88 -23.41 -6.66
N TRP A 52 0.59 -24.61 -6.15
CA TRP A 52 0.42 -24.82 -4.71
C TRP A 52 1.72 -24.63 -3.92
N GLN A 53 2.86 -25.05 -4.48
CA GLN A 53 4.17 -24.89 -3.83
C GLN A 53 4.55 -23.41 -3.67
N PHE A 54 4.05 -22.54 -4.57
CA PHE A 54 4.28 -21.10 -4.47
C PHE A 54 3.59 -20.46 -3.26
N TYR A 55 2.51 -21.08 -2.76
CA TYR A 55 1.84 -20.62 -1.55
C TYR A 55 2.80 -20.61 -0.35
N ASN A 56 3.63 -21.65 -0.22
CA ASN A 56 4.63 -21.74 0.85
C ASN A 56 5.89 -20.92 0.54
N LEU A 57 6.33 -20.89 -0.72
CA LEU A 57 7.46 -20.07 -1.19
C LEU A 57 7.26 -18.58 -0.88
N ALA A 58 6.02 -18.11 -0.88
CA ALA A 58 5.64 -16.75 -0.55
C ALA A 58 6.31 -16.23 0.74
N TYR A 59 6.40 -17.08 1.77
CA TYR A 59 7.03 -16.74 3.04
C TYR A 59 8.53 -16.51 2.92
N SER A 60 9.21 -17.28 2.07
CA SER A 60 10.64 -17.11 1.79
C SER A 60 10.92 -15.84 0.99
N ILE A 61 10.02 -15.45 0.08
CA ILE A 61 10.12 -14.17 -0.65
C ILE A 61 10.01 -13.01 0.34
N ASP A 62 9.00 -13.02 1.22
CA ASP A 62 8.80 -12.00 2.27
C ASP A 62 9.96 -11.94 3.26
N ALA A 63 10.47 -13.11 3.69
CA ALA A 63 11.59 -13.24 4.61
C ALA A 63 12.85 -12.54 4.08
N ASN A 64 13.26 -12.89 2.86
CA ASN A 64 14.42 -12.32 2.19
C ASN A 64 14.22 -10.83 1.89
N THR A 65 13.03 -10.44 1.43
CA THR A 65 12.70 -9.02 1.18
C THR A 65 12.81 -8.19 2.46
N SER A 66 12.24 -8.66 3.57
CA SER A 66 12.27 -7.94 4.84
C SER A 66 13.68 -7.84 5.42
N MET A 67 14.47 -8.91 5.32
CA MET A 67 15.86 -8.89 5.77
C MET A 67 16.73 -7.95 4.90
N PHE A 68 16.48 -7.90 3.59
CA PHE A 68 17.10 -6.91 2.71
C PHE A 68 16.77 -5.48 3.15
N GLN A 69 15.49 -5.18 3.41
CA GLN A 69 15.10 -3.85 3.88
C GLN A 69 15.74 -3.49 5.23
N ALA A 70 15.95 -4.46 6.12
CA ALA A 70 16.55 -4.24 7.43
C ALA A 70 18.07 -3.97 7.37
N THR A 71 18.78 -4.67 6.48
CA THR A 71 20.25 -4.73 6.44
C THR A 71 20.87 -3.94 5.29
N GLY A 72 20.16 -3.77 4.18
CA GLY A 72 20.70 -3.32 2.89
C GLY A 72 21.57 -4.34 2.17
N ASN A 73 21.72 -5.56 2.71
CA ASN A 73 22.58 -6.58 2.12
C ASN A 73 21.89 -7.23 0.92
N THR A 74 22.41 -6.96 -0.28
CA THR A 74 21.80 -7.35 -1.55
C THR A 74 21.68 -8.86 -1.74
N ARG A 75 22.42 -9.70 -1.01
CA ARG A 75 22.27 -11.17 -1.10
C ARG A 75 20.84 -11.65 -0.84
N TYR A 76 20.11 -10.93 0.01
CA TYR A 76 18.72 -11.27 0.34
C TYR A 76 17.77 -10.82 -0.78
N LEU A 77 17.99 -9.63 -1.36
CA LEU A 77 17.27 -9.18 -2.55
C LEU A 77 17.51 -10.14 -3.73
N ASP A 78 18.76 -10.51 -3.96
CA ASP A 78 19.17 -11.47 -4.99
C ASP A 78 18.48 -12.83 -4.80
N ARG A 79 18.37 -13.29 -3.55
CA ARG A 79 17.68 -14.55 -3.23
C ARG A 79 16.18 -14.47 -3.50
N ALA A 80 15.53 -13.37 -3.12
CA ALA A 80 14.11 -13.17 -3.41
C ALA A 80 13.86 -13.12 -4.93
N LEU A 81 14.69 -12.39 -5.67
CA LEU A 81 14.61 -12.29 -7.14
C LEU A 81 14.86 -13.64 -7.82
N LEU A 82 15.81 -14.44 -7.34
CA LEU A 82 16.03 -15.81 -7.84
C LEU A 82 14.74 -16.62 -7.82
N TYR A 83 14.03 -16.63 -6.68
CA TYR A 83 12.78 -17.39 -6.56
C TYR A 83 11.69 -16.86 -7.49
N VAL A 84 11.53 -15.54 -7.61
CA VAL A 84 10.53 -14.93 -8.49
C VAL A 84 10.82 -15.25 -9.96
N ASN A 85 12.07 -15.13 -10.39
CA ASN A 85 12.45 -15.43 -11.77
C ASN A 85 12.27 -16.91 -12.11
N ASN A 86 12.55 -17.82 -11.16
CA ASN A 86 12.28 -19.25 -11.33
C ASN A 86 10.78 -19.53 -11.52
N MET A 87 9.92 -18.89 -10.73
CA MET A 87 8.47 -19.00 -10.91
C MET A 87 8.07 -18.57 -12.33
N ILE A 88 8.51 -17.38 -12.77
CA ILE A 88 8.20 -16.83 -14.11
C ILE A 88 8.71 -17.76 -15.22
N ALA A 89 9.94 -18.28 -15.11
CA ALA A 89 10.51 -19.21 -16.09
C ALA A 89 9.71 -20.53 -16.19
N GLY A 90 9.09 -20.96 -15.09
CA GLY A 90 8.21 -22.13 -15.04
C GLY A 90 6.81 -21.90 -15.62
N ALA A 91 6.41 -20.66 -15.91
CA ALA A 91 5.05 -20.36 -16.37
C ALA A 91 4.78 -20.89 -17.78
N ARG A 92 3.56 -21.35 -18.04
CA ARG A 92 3.14 -21.88 -19.35
C ARG A 92 1.81 -21.25 -19.79
N PRO A 93 1.55 -21.09 -21.10
CA PRO A 93 0.24 -20.67 -21.58
C PRO A 93 -0.84 -21.62 -21.08
N SER A 94 -1.97 -21.09 -20.62
CA SER A 94 -3.09 -21.92 -20.14
C SER A 94 -3.60 -22.91 -21.18
N SER A 95 -3.58 -22.53 -22.46
CA SER A 95 -3.87 -23.43 -23.59
C SER A 95 -2.95 -24.66 -23.66
N ALA A 96 -1.70 -24.55 -23.20
CA ALA A 96 -0.73 -25.64 -23.17
C ALA A 96 -0.82 -26.51 -21.89
N LEU A 97 -1.56 -26.08 -20.86
CA LEU A 97 -1.76 -26.85 -19.64
C LEU A 97 -2.87 -27.89 -19.85
N PRO A 98 -2.60 -29.21 -19.75
CA PRO A 98 -3.54 -30.25 -20.19
C PRO A 98 -4.92 -30.15 -19.52
N LYS A 99 -4.95 -30.00 -18.19
CA LYS A 99 -6.17 -29.99 -17.37
C LYS A 99 -6.64 -28.59 -16.97
N SER A 100 -6.00 -27.52 -17.47
CA SER A 100 -6.47 -26.18 -17.16
C SER A 100 -7.90 -25.98 -17.64
N GLN A 101 -8.70 -25.37 -16.78
CA GLN A 101 -10.07 -24.93 -17.08
C GLN A 101 -10.07 -23.68 -17.98
N PHE A 102 -8.91 -23.08 -18.22
CA PHE A 102 -8.71 -21.97 -19.13
C PHE A 102 -7.88 -22.44 -20.32
N LYS A 103 -8.20 -21.94 -21.51
CA LYS A 103 -7.51 -22.30 -22.76
C LYS A 103 -7.09 -21.06 -23.54
N ASP A 104 -6.71 -20.02 -22.81
CA ASP A 104 -6.24 -18.74 -23.34
C ASP A 104 -4.69 -18.68 -23.40
N SER A 105 -4.16 -17.55 -23.86
CA SER A 105 -2.72 -17.31 -24.04
C SER A 105 -2.03 -16.75 -22.80
N TYR A 106 -2.74 -16.54 -21.69
CA TYR A 106 -2.10 -16.04 -20.48
C TYR A 106 -1.20 -17.12 -19.87
N LEU A 107 -0.05 -16.70 -19.35
CA LEU A 107 0.86 -17.58 -18.64
C LEU A 107 0.36 -17.83 -17.21
N GLY A 108 0.50 -19.06 -16.75
CA GLY A 108 0.14 -19.48 -15.40
C GLY A 108 0.79 -20.81 -15.04
N TRP A 109 0.30 -21.39 -13.95
CA TRP A 109 0.80 -22.65 -13.40
C TRP A 109 -0.36 -23.51 -12.92
N ALA A 110 -0.27 -24.81 -13.17
CA ALA A 110 -1.25 -25.76 -12.71
C ALA A 110 -0.98 -26.17 -11.25
N ASN A 111 -2.00 -26.68 -10.56
CA ASN A 111 -1.85 -27.33 -9.26
C ASN A 111 -1.49 -28.81 -9.44
N HIS A 112 -0.48 -29.26 -8.68
CA HIS A 112 -0.01 -30.64 -8.70
C HIS A 112 0.08 -31.31 -7.32
N SER A 113 0.03 -30.55 -6.22
CA SER A 113 0.27 -31.12 -4.88
C SER A 113 -0.59 -30.58 -3.75
N HIS A 114 -1.68 -29.85 -4.02
CA HIS A 114 -2.56 -29.37 -2.96
C HIS A 114 -3.09 -30.55 -2.10
N PRO A 115 -3.01 -30.50 -0.75
CA PRO A 115 -3.31 -31.64 0.12
C PRO A 115 -4.67 -32.29 -0.10
N SER A 116 -5.71 -31.48 -0.33
CA SER A 116 -7.08 -31.96 -0.53
C SER A 116 -7.48 -32.14 -2.00
N LEU A 117 -6.81 -31.47 -2.94
CA LEU A 117 -7.19 -31.49 -4.37
C LEU A 117 -6.30 -32.44 -5.17
N GLY A 118 -5.14 -32.82 -4.63
CA GLY A 118 -4.13 -33.61 -5.31
C GLY A 118 -3.60 -32.90 -6.56
N ASN A 119 -3.28 -33.71 -7.58
CA ASN A 119 -2.89 -33.24 -8.90
C ASN A 119 -4.10 -33.14 -9.85
N ASP A 120 -4.90 -32.10 -9.66
CA ASP A 120 -6.04 -31.82 -10.53
C ASP A 120 -5.64 -31.07 -11.83
N GLY A 121 -4.44 -30.50 -11.88
CA GLY A 121 -3.88 -29.79 -13.02
C GLY A 121 -4.62 -28.50 -13.39
N LYS A 122 -5.43 -27.95 -12.47
CA LYS A 122 -6.19 -26.71 -12.66
C LYS A 122 -5.41 -25.49 -12.19
N GLU A 123 -5.82 -24.31 -12.66
CA GLU A 123 -5.25 -23.02 -12.24
C GLU A 123 -6.10 -22.37 -11.16
N TYR A 124 -5.46 -21.78 -10.14
CA TYR A 124 -6.17 -21.17 -9.01
C TYR A 124 -5.66 -19.74 -8.73
N PRO A 125 -6.55 -18.72 -8.72
CA PRO A 125 -6.14 -17.35 -8.41
C PRO A 125 -5.63 -17.20 -6.98
N LEU A 126 -6.09 -18.03 -6.04
CA LEU A 126 -5.60 -18.01 -4.66
C LEU A 126 -4.11 -18.37 -4.60
N PHE A 127 -3.70 -19.44 -5.27
CA PHE A 127 -2.33 -19.94 -5.19
C PHE A 127 -1.34 -18.93 -5.79
N GLU A 128 -1.72 -18.29 -6.90
CA GLU A 128 -0.93 -17.23 -7.51
C GLU A 128 -0.92 -15.95 -6.67
N SER A 129 -2.09 -15.41 -6.31
CA SER A 129 -2.18 -14.13 -5.58
C SER A 129 -1.54 -14.19 -4.19
N PHE A 130 -1.50 -15.38 -3.57
CA PHE A 130 -0.86 -15.55 -2.27
C PHE A 130 0.63 -15.23 -2.34
N ALA A 131 1.36 -15.76 -3.33
CA ALA A 131 2.76 -15.42 -3.55
C ALA A 131 2.92 -14.00 -4.12
N TRP A 132 2.06 -13.63 -5.06
CA TRP A 132 2.26 -12.42 -5.86
C TRP A 132 2.15 -11.12 -5.06
N ARG A 133 1.45 -11.11 -3.93
CA ARG A 133 1.43 -9.94 -3.03
C ARG A 133 2.81 -9.56 -2.49
N TYR A 134 3.71 -10.53 -2.31
CA TYR A 134 5.09 -10.27 -1.89
C TYR A 134 5.99 -9.93 -3.08
N VAL A 135 5.70 -10.50 -4.25
CA VAL A 135 6.38 -10.14 -5.51
C VAL A 135 6.15 -8.66 -5.84
N THR A 136 4.92 -8.16 -5.70
CA THR A 136 4.63 -6.74 -5.94
C THR A 136 5.24 -5.83 -4.87
N THR A 137 5.35 -6.31 -3.63
CA THR A 137 6.05 -5.58 -2.56
C THR A 137 7.55 -5.44 -2.89
N LEU A 138 8.18 -6.52 -3.38
CA LEU A 138 9.56 -6.49 -3.87
C LEU A 138 9.75 -5.48 -5.01
N LEU A 139 8.86 -5.49 -6.02
CA LEU A 139 8.87 -4.52 -7.11
C LEU A 139 8.73 -3.09 -6.61
N ARG A 140 7.83 -2.84 -5.66
CA ARG A 140 7.62 -1.51 -5.08
C ARG A 140 8.89 -1.04 -4.38
N ILE A 141 9.56 -1.90 -3.62
CA ILE A 141 10.84 -1.57 -2.97
C ILE A 141 11.89 -1.20 -4.01
N ILE A 142 12.04 -1.97 -5.10
CA ILE A 142 12.99 -1.63 -6.18
C ILE A 142 12.64 -0.27 -6.82
N LYS A 143 11.37 -0.08 -7.20
CA LYS A 143 10.88 1.16 -7.83
C LYS A 143 11.09 2.40 -6.97
N THR A 144 10.86 2.26 -5.67
CA THR A 144 10.96 3.37 -4.70
C THR A 144 12.38 3.55 -4.15
N SER A 145 13.36 2.78 -4.63
CA SER A 145 14.78 2.91 -4.30
C SER A 145 15.58 3.36 -5.52
N PRO A 146 15.85 4.67 -5.69
CA PRO A 146 16.57 5.16 -6.88
C PRO A 146 17.91 4.46 -7.14
N LYS A 147 18.63 4.04 -6.08
CA LYS A 147 19.88 3.30 -6.23
C LYS A 147 19.68 1.94 -6.89
N LEU A 148 18.63 1.21 -6.52
CA LEU A 148 18.32 -0.09 -7.11
C LEU A 148 17.78 0.07 -8.53
N LEU A 149 16.90 1.04 -8.76
CA LEU A 149 16.29 1.25 -10.07
C LEU A 149 17.31 1.71 -11.14
N ASN A 150 18.38 2.38 -10.71
CA ASN A 150 19.46 2.82 -11.60
C ASN A 150 20.54 1.73 -11.81
N ASP A 151 20.50 0.62 -11.07
CA ASP A 151 21.41 -0.50 -11.25
C ASP A 151 20.85 -1.45 -12.34
N PRO A 152 21.56 -1.65 -13.47
CA PRO A 152 21.13 -2.54 -14.56
C PRO A 152 20.81 -3.98 -14.12
N ARG A 153 21.45 -4.45 -13.05
CA ARG A 153 21.21 -5.77 -12.48
C ARG A 153 19.76 -5.93 -12.03
N TYR A 154 19.18 -4.90 -11.42
CA TYR A 154 17.82 -4.96 -10.87
C TYR A 154 16.79 -4.34 -11.80
N SER A 155 17.14 -3.30 -12.57
CA SER A 155 16.18 -2.60 -13.43
C SER A 155 15.63 -3.50 -14.56
N SER A 156 16.48 -4.35 -15.14
CA SER A 156 16.07 -5.33 -16.17
C SER A 156 15.08 -6.37 -15.62
N GLN A 157 15.41 -6.97 -14.46
CA GLN A 157 14.53 -7.92 -13.77
C GLN A 157 13.21 -7.25 -13.35
N TYR A 158 13.29 -6.03 -12.80
CA TYR A 158 12.11 -5.25 -12.42
C TYR A 158 11.15 -5.04 -13.60
N GLN A 159 11.67 -4.67 -14.77
CA GLN A 159 10.84 -4.47 -15.98
C GLN A 159 10.16 -5.77 -16.41
N GLN A 160 10.89 -6.89 -16.42
CA GLN A 160 10.35 -8.20 -16.80
C GLN A 160 9.26 -8.68 -15.83
N ILE A 161 9.53 -8.60 -14.53
CA ILE A 161 8.60 -9.03 -13.48
C ILE A 161 7.38 -8.09 -13.44
N LEU A 162 7.55 -6.78 -13.65
CA LEU A 162 6.43 -5.84 -13.77
C LEU A 162 5.55 -6.21 -14.96
N ALA A 163 6.11 -6.36 -16.17
CA ALA A 163 5.35 -6.72 -17.35
C ALA A 163 4.59 -8.05 -17.18
N PHE A 164 5.21 -9.04 -16.53
CA PHE A 164 4.54 -10.28 -16.16
C PHE A 164 3.40 -10.05 -15.16
N SER A 165 3.62 -9.24 -14.13
CA SER A 165 2.61 -8.90 -13.11
C SER A 165 1.38 -8.21 -13.72
N GLU A 166 1.60 -7.27 -14.64
CA GLU A 166 0.50 -6.54 -15.28
C GLU A 166 -0.33 -7.47 -16.17
N LYS A 167 0.32 -8.25 -17.04
CA LYS A 167 -0.35 -9.06 -18.07
C LYS A 167 -0.82 -10.43 -17.55
N HIS A 168 0.07 -11.18 -16.93
CA HIS A 168 -0.15 -12.59 -16.61
C HIS A 168 -0.70 -12.84 -15.21
N ILE A 169 -0.79 -11.79 -14.39
CA ILE A 169 -1.47 -11.85 -13.09
C ILE A 169 -2.71 -10.97 -13.10
N VAL A 170 -2.57 -9.65 -13.13
CA VAL A 170 -3.73 -8.77 -12.93
C VAL A 170 -4.68 -8.82 -14.12
N GLU A 171 -4.20 -8.54 -15.34
CA GLU A 171 -5.05 -8.56 -16.54
C GLU A 171 -5.69 -9.94 -16.75
N LYS A 172 -4.90 -11.02 -16.63
CA LYS A 172 -5.40 -12.41 -16.69
C LYS A 172 -6.64 -12.64 -15.83
N TRP A 173 -6.55 -12.34 -14.53
CA TRP A 173 -7.64 -12.62 -13.60
C TRP A 173 -8.78 -11.59 -13.67
N GLN A 174 -8.50 -10.37 -14.15
CA GLN A 174 -9.54 -9.39 -14.50
C GLN A 174 -10.37 -9.90 -15.68
N THR A 175 -9.72 -10.29 -16.78
CA THR A 175 -10.35 -10.79 -18.02
C THR A 175 -11.15 -12.06 -17.78
N ARG A 176 -10.65 -12.97 -16.94
CA ARG A 176 -11.37 -14.21 -16.57
C ARG A 176 -12.60 -13.96 -15.68
N GLY A 177 -12.71 -12.80 -15.05
CA GLY A 177 -13.85 -12.42 -14.23
C GLY A 177 -13.44 -11.87 -12.87
N ALA A 178 -13.30 -10.54 -12.76
CA ALA A 178 -12.84 -9.86 -11.55
C ALA A 178 -13.68 -10.18 -10.30
N ASN A 179 -15.02 -10.29 -10.43
CA ASN A 179 -15.88 -10.62 -9.28
C ASN A 179 -15.63 -12.03 -8.72
N SER A 180 -15.23 -12.98 -9.57
CA SER A 180 -14.95 -14.36 -9.16
C SER A 180 -13.53 -14.53 -8.65
N TYR A 181 -12.58 -13.78 -9.22
CA TYR A 181 -11.14 -14.08 -9.08
C TYR A 181 -10.32 -13.00 -8.37
N ILE A 182 -10.80 -11.76 -8.30
CA ILE A 182 -10.12 -10.64 -7.62
C ILE A 182 -10.91 -10.20 -6.39
N TYR A 183 -12.19 -9.87 -6.57
CA TYR A 183 -13.09 -9.44 -5.49
C TYR A 183 -13.66 -10.64 -4.74
N ARG A 184 -12.77 -11.44 -4.15
CA ARG A 184 -13.08 -12.74 -3.51
C ARG A 184 -14.01 -12.58 -2.31
N GLN A 185 -14.80 -13.62 -2.02
CA GLN A 185 -15.76 -13.65 -0.91
C GLN A 185 -15.11 -13.57 0.48
N ASN A 186 -13.99 -14.27 0.67
CA ASN A 186 -13.26 -14.25 1.93
C ASN A 186 -12.34 -13.02 1.98
N ILE A 187 -12.36 -12.30 3.09
CA ILE A 187 -11.65 -11.02 3.24
C ILE A 187 -10.15 -11.20 3.09
N HIS A 188 -9.57 -12.25 3.67
CA HIS A 188 -8.14 -12.55 3.54
C HIS A 188 -7.71 -12.84 2.09
N MET A 189 -8.57 -13.46 1.27
CA MET A 189 -8.25 -13.71 -0.13
C MET A 189 -8.34 -12.42 -0.96
N ALA A 190 -9.32 -11.57 -0.66
CA ALA A 190 -9.45 -10.26 -1.30
C ALA A 190 -8.32 -9.31 -0.87
N SER A 191 -7.78 -9.43 0.34
CA SER A 191 -6.67 -8.60 0.81
C SER A 191 -5.37 -8.84 0.03
N HIS A 192 -5.16 -10.04 -0.51
CA HIS A 192 -4.04 -10.31 -1.43
C HIS A 192 -4.10 -9.40 -2.66
N TRP A 193 -5.29 -9.29 -3.25
CA TRP A 193 -5.52 -8.44 -4.43
C TRP A 193 -5.48 -6.96 -4.10
N ALA A 194 -6.02 -6.56 -2.94
CA ALA A 194 -5.89 -5.19 -2.45
C ALA A 194 -4.41 -4.82 -2.33
N ARG A 195 -3.59 -5.73 -1.80
CA ARG A 195 -2.16 -5.52 -1.66
C ARG A 195 -1.44 -5.41 -3.00
N ILE A 196 -1.70 -6.34 -3.93
CA ILE A 196 -1.18 -6.31 -5.31
C ILE A 196 -1.58 -5.00 -6.01
N GLY A 197 -2.85 -4.60 -5.92
CA GLY A 197 -3.37 -3.38 -6.52
C GLY A 197 -2.75 -2.11 -5.95
N MET A 198 -2.53 -2.05 -4.63
CA MET A 198 -1.84 -0.91 -4.02
C MET A 198 -0.39 -0.84 -4.47
N ASP A 199 0.36 -1.95 -4.43
CA ASP A 199 1.77 -1.98 -4.83
C ASP A 199 1.92 -1.55 -6.31
N LEU A 200 1.13 -2.13 -7.22
CA LEU A 200 1.16 -1.77 -8.64
C LEU A 200 0.67 -0.34 -8.90
N GLY A 201 -0.30 0.15 -8.13
CA GLY A 201 -0.75 1.54 -8.17
C GLY A 201 0.37 2.52 -7.83
N VAL A 202 1.15 2.23 -6.77
CA VAL A 202 2.35 3.02 -6.43
C VAL A 202 3.42 2.92 -7.52
N ILE A 203 3.59 1.75 -8.11
CA ILE A 203 4.65 1.49 -9.10
C ILE A 203 4.37 2.22 -10.43
N THR A 204 3.12 2.22 -10.89
CA THR A 204 2.73 2.59 -12.26
C THR A 204 1.90 3.87 -12.35
N ASP A 205 1.36 4.35 -11.23
CA ASP A 205 0.34 5.41 -11.16
C ASP A 205 -0.94 5.10 -11.98
N ASN A 206 -1.17 3.83 -12.33
CA ASN A 206 -2.33 3.44 -13.10
C ASN A 206 -3.57 3.28 -12.21
N SER A 207 -4.62 4.03 -12.51
CA SER A 207 -5.88 4.06 -11.76
C SER A 207 -6.59 2.70 -11.67
N ARG A 208 -6.34 1.77 -12.60
CA ARG A 208 -6.92 0.42 -12.56
C ARG A 208 -6.51 -0.37 -11.31
N TYR A 209 -5.28 -0.20 -10.86
CA TYR A 209 -4.75 -0.91 -9.70
C TYR A 209 -5.22 -0.28 -8.40
N TRP A 210 -5.25 1.05 -8.37
CA TRP A 210 -5.87 1.80 -7.28
C TRP A 210 -7.35 1.44 -7.13
N THR A 211 -8.07 1.16 -8.22
CA THR A 211 -9.47 0.73 -8.15
C THR A 211 -9.62 -0.59 -7.37
N ILE A 212 -8.74 -1.58 -7.59
CA ILE A 212 -8.76 -2.84 -6.83
C ILE A 212 -8.58 -2.57 -5.33
N PHE A 213 -7.57 -1.77 -4.98
CA PHE A 213 -7.29 -1.42 -3.59
C PHE A 213 -8.42 -0.62 -2.93
N ASN A 214 -8.98 0.37 -3.63
CA ASN A 214 -10.04 1.21 -3.08
C ASN A 214 -11.36 0.45 -2.95
N ASN A 215 -11.69 -0.46 -3.87
CA ASN A 215 -12.87 -1.31 -3.75
C ASN A 215 -12.81 -2.19 -2.50
N PHE A 216 -11.66 -2.80 -2.22
CA PHE A 216 -11.47 -3.55 -0.97
C PHE A 216 -11.74 -2.70 0.28
N ASN A 217 -11.24 -1.46 0.30
CA ASN A 217 -11.31 -0.61 1.49
C ASN A 217 -12.62 0.15 1.66
N HIS A 218 -13.26 0.57 0.57
CA HIS A 218 -14.37 1.52 0.58
C HIS A 218 -15.67 1.02 -0.07
N GLY A 219 -15.62 -0.07 -0.84
CA GLY A 219 -16.84 -0.66 -1.40
C GLY A 219 -16.57 -1.76 -2.41
N MET A 220 -16.86 -3.01 -2.04
CA MET A 220 -16.72 -4.15 -2.93
C MET A 220 -17.77 -4.11 -4.04
N PRO A 221 -17.44 -4.40 -5.31
CA PRO A 221 -18.41 -4.31 -6.41
C PRO A 221 -19.47 -5.41 -6.37
N ASN A 222 -19.17 -6.55 -5.72
CA ASN A 222 -20.03 -7.72 -5.63
C ASN A 222 -20.54 -8.00 -4.20
N TYR A 223 -20.21 -7.15 -3.22
CA TYR A 223 -20.70 -7.26 -1.84
C TYR A 223 -21.02 -5.86 -1.30
N LYS A 224 -22.12 -5.71 -0.57
CA LYS A 224 -22.47 -4.46 0.13
C LYS A 224 -21.63 -4.29 1.42
N ALA A 225 -20.31 -4.35 1.28
CA ALA A 225 -19.35 -4.25 2.37
C ALA A 225 -18.01 -3.73 1.85
N SER A 226 -17.15 -3.38 2.80
CA SER A 226 -15.77 -2.99 2.60
C SER A 226 -14.95 -3.30 3.84
N MET A 227 -13.63 -3.33 3.73
CA MET A 227 -12.76 -3.53 4.89
C MET A 227 -13.00 -2.46 5.96
N ARG A 228 -13.16 -1.18 5.58
CA ARG A 228 -13.47 -0.12 6.55
C ARG A 228 -14.81 -0.31 7.25
N SER A 229 -15.83 -0.77 6.54
CA SER A 229 -17.13 -1.08 7.17
C SER A 229 -17.08 -2.30 8.10
N GLN A 230 -16.14 -3.22 7.84
CA GLN A 230 -15.98 -4.47 8.61
C GLN A 230 -15.10 -4.30 9.85
N MET A 231 -14.18 -3.34 9.85
CA MET A 231 -13.36 -2.98 11.02
C MET A 231 -14.22 -2.36 12.12
N ARG A 232 -14.63 -3.18 13.08
CA ARG A 232 -15.48 -2.78 14.21
C ARG A 232 -14.68 -2.85 15.51
N ALA A 233 -15.16 -2.13 16.52
CA ALA A 233 -14.65 -2.25 17.87
C ALA A 233 -14.82 -3.69 18.38
N HIS A 234 -13.76 -4.25 18.96
CA HIS A 234 -13.74 -5.61 19.46
C HIS A 234 -14.61 -5.76 20.73
N PRO A 235 -15.41 -6.84 20.86
CA PRO A 235 -16.37 -6.98 21.97
C PRO A 235 -15.72 -7.06 23.37
N LEU A 236 -14.52 -7.65 23.47
CA LEU A 236 -13.77 -7.74 24.75
C LEU A 236 -12.85 -6.54 25.03
N ASN A 237 -12.56 -5.71 24.02
CA ASN A 237 -11.66 -4.57 24.15
C ASN A 237 -12.07 -3.51 23.12
N PRO A 238 -12.84 -2.49 23.49
CA PRO A 238 -13.35 -1.50 22.55
C PRO A 238 -12.27 -0.72 21.79
N GLY A 239 -11.02 -0.74 22.28
CA GLY A 239 -9.89 -0.14 21.59
C GLY A 239 -9.18 -1.05 20.59
N ALA A 240 -9.56 -2.32 20.48
CA ALA A 240 -9.05 -3.29 19.51
C ALA A 240 -9.97 -3.41 18.30
N TRP A 241 -9.41 -3.81 17.16
CA TRP A 241 -10.18 -4.05 15.93
C TRP A 241 -10.55 -5.52 15.76
N TRP A 242 -11.71 -5.78 15.18
CA TRP A 242 -12.09 -7.11 14.72
C TRP A 242 -12.99 -7.04 13.47
N TRP A 243 -13.02 -8.14 12.72
CA TRP A 243 -13.81 -8.30 11.49
C TRP A 243 -14.16 -9.77 11.27
N ASN A 244 -15.11 -10.03 10.36
CA ASN A 244 -15.54 -11.37 9.98
C ASN A 244 -14.66 -12.00 8.89
N GLU A 245 -14.70 -13.33 8.72
CA GLU A 245 -13.90 -14.03 7.72
C GLU A 245 -14.32 -13.69 6.28
N ASN A 246 -15.61 -13.44 6.06
CA ASN A 246 -16.17 -13.06 4.77
C ASN A 246 -17.09 -11.83 4.88
N TRP A 247 -17.37 -11.24 3.72
CA TRP A 247 -18.09 -9.97 3.61
C TRP A 247 -19.55 -10.00 4.09
N THR A 248 -20.19 -11.17 4.08
CA THR A 248 -21.63 -11.32 4.35
C THR A 248 -21.93 -11.77 5.78
N GLN A 249 -20.93 -12.25 6.50
CA GLN A 249 -21.06 -12.63 7.90
C GLN A 249 -21.09 -11.43 8.83
N SER A 250 -21.86 -11.57 9.91
CA SER A 250 -21.86 -10.66 11.05
C SER A 250 -21.88 -11.46 12.34
N GLY A 251 -20.82 -11.36 13.15
CA GLY A 251 -20.80 -11.97 14.48
C GLY A 251 -19.54 -12.78 14.78
N ARG A 252 -19.51 -13.43 15.94
CA ARG A 252 -18.38 -14.24 16.41
C ARG A 252 -18.28 -15.56 15.61
N PRO A 253 -17.09 -16.16 15.48
CA PRO A 253 -15.84 -15.81 16.15
C PRO A 253 -14.98 -14.77 15.41
N GLY A 254 -15.42 -14.34 14.23
CA GLY A 254 -14.65 -13.44 13.36
C GLY A 254 -13.64 -14.19 12.48
N GLN A 255 -12.70 -13.45 11.91
CA GLN A 255 -11.61 -13.98 11.09
C GLN A 255 -10.73 -14.96 11.89
N ASP A 256 -10.34 -16.09 11.30
CA ASP A 256 -9.32 -16.96 11.88
C ASP A 256 -7.93 -16.29 11.86
N VAL A 257 -7.09 -16.58 12.85
CA VAL A 257 -5.78 -15.94 13.05
C VAL A 257 -4.82 -16.25 11.91
N SER A 258 -4.79 -17.50 11.43
CA SER A 258 -3.84 -17.95 10.40
C SER A 258 -4.02 -17.16 9.10
N HIS A 259 -5.25 -17.01 8.61
CA HIS A 259 -5.52 -16.21 7.41
C HIS A 259 -5.63 -14.71 7.72
N GLY A 260 -5.97 -14.32 8.95
CA GLY A 260 -5.98 -12.94 9.43
C GLY A 260 -4.62 -12.24 9.26
N ASN A 261 -3.52 -13.00 9.28
CA ASN A 261 -2.19 -12.51 8.91
C ASN A 261 -2.20 -11.71 7.59
N ALA A 262 -2.84 -12.24 6.55
CA ALA A 262 -2.80 -11.60 5.23
C ALA A 262 -3.57 -10.28 5.18
N VAL A 263 -4.62 -10.14 6.00
CA VAL A 263 -5.37 -8.89 6.12
C VAL A 263 -4.53 -7.84 6.85
N ILE A 264 -3.95 -8.22 8.00
CA ILE A 264 -3.10 -7.32 8.79
C ILE A 264 -1.85 -6.93 8.00
N ALA A 265 -1.22 -7.85 7.28
CA ALA A 265 -0.06 -7.54 6.44
C ALA A 265 -0.40 -6.50 5.38
N ALA A 266 -1.57 -6.62 4.73
CA ALA A 266 -2.03 -5.62 3.77
C ALA A 266 -2.25 -4.24 4.42
N MET A 267 -2.80 -4.19 5.64
CA MET A 267 -3.03 -2.95 6.39
C MET A 267 -1.72 -2.29 6.84
N VAL A 268 -0.82 -3.06 7.46
CA VAL A 268 0.50 -2.59 7.93
C VAL A 268 1.27 -1.98 6.78
N GLU A 269 1.28 -2.67 5.65
CA GLU A 269 2.07 -2.23 4.54
C GLU A 269 1.41 -1.09 3.73
N ALA A 270 0.08 -0.98 3.71
CA ALA A 270 -0.61 0.20 3.20
C ALA A 270 -0.29 1.42 4.06
N GLN A 271 -0.35 1.29 5.39
CA GLN A 271 0.05 2.33 6.32
C GLN A 271 1.52 2.73 6.13
N SER A 272 2.41 1.75 5.93
CA SER A 272 3.86 2.00 5.71
C SER A 272 4.13 2.81 4.43
N MET A 273 3.20 2.79 3.48
CA MET A 273 3.21 3.58 2.24
C MET A 273 2.34 4.83 2.31
N CYS A 274 1.85 5.17 3.52
CA CYS A 274 0.89 6.24 3.78
C CYS A 274 -0.35 6.17 2.89
N GLN A 275 -0.66 4.96 2.44
CA GLN A 275 -1.97 4.67 1.89
C GLN A 275 -2.89 4.36 3.06
N GLU A 276 -4.11 3.97 2.76
CA GLU A 276 -5.10 3.48 3.71
C GLU A 276 -4.53 2.99 5.06
N TYR A 277 -5.27 3.26 6.14
CA TYR A 277 -4.92 2.99 7.54
C TYR A 277 -3.98 4.01 8.18
N THR A 278 -4.21 4.22 9.48
CA THR A 278 -3.57 5.25 10.30
C THR A 278 -2.75 4.63 11.42
N VAL A 279 -1.95 5.45 12.11
CA VAL A 279 -1.27 5.01 13.35
C VAL A 279 -2.26 4.54 14.43
N THR A 280 -3.46 5.14 14.48
CA THR A 280 -4.54 4.71 15.37
C THR A 280 -5.07 3.33 14.98
N ASP A 281 -5.18 3.05 13.67
CA ASP A 281 -5.56 1.72 13.19
C ASP A 281 -4.53 0.67 13.62
N MET A 282 -3.23 0.97 13.47
CA MET A 282 -2.15 0.08 13.90
C MET A 282 -2.17 -0.17 15.41
N ALA A 283 -2.40 0.87 16.23
CA ALA A 283 -2.53 0.73 17.67
C ALA A 283 -3.73 -0.16 18.06
N GLY A 284 -4.83 -0.09 17.32
CA GLY A 284 -5.97 -0.99 17.50
C GLY A 284 -5.64 -2.44 17.15
N LEU A 285 -4.90 -2.66 16.06
CA LEU A 285 -4.45 -4.01 15.66
C LEU A 285 -3.43 -4.61 16.64
N VAL A 286 -2.55 -3.81 17.24
CA VAL A 286 -1.66 -4.25 18.33
C VAL A 286 -2.47 -4.75 19.52
N LYS A 287 -3.56 -4.04 19.88
CA LYS A 287 -4.48 -4.50 20.94
C LYS A 287 -5.22 -5.77 20.55
N THR A 288 -5.63 -5.93 19.28
CA THR A 288 -6.17 -7.20 18.76
C THR A 288 -5.16 -8.32 18.92
N PHE A 289 -3.88 -8.06 18.65
CA PHE A 289 -2.85 -9.07 18.80
C PHE A 289 -2.67 -9.52 20.27
N GLY A 290 -2.83 -8.60 21.22
CA GLY A 290 -2.85 -8.91 22.65
C GLY A 290 -3.97 -9.87 23.08
N ILE A 291 -5.06 -9.95 22.31
CA ILE A 291 -6.18 -10.88 22.56
C ILE A 291 -5.89 -12.27 21.98
N VAL A 292 -5.35 -12.32 20.75
CA VAL A 292 -5.05 -13.60 20.07
C VAL A 292 -3.70 -14.19 20.45
N TRP A 293 -2.89 -13.42 21.18
CA TRP A 293 -1.70 -13.90 21.86
C TRP A 293 -1.69 -13.21 23.24
N PRO A 294 -2.41 -13.72 24.26
CA PRO A 294 -2.44 -13.09 25.59
C PRO A 294 -1.27 -13.56 26.48
N ALA A 295 -0.77 -14.77 26.26
CA ALA A 295 0.38 -15.35 26.94
C ALA A 295 1.16 -16.28 25.99
N ALA A 296 2.24 -16.89 26.45
CA ALA A 296 3.14 -17.67 25.59
C ALA A 296 2.52 -18.92 24.94
N LYS A 297 1.41 -19.48 25.47
CA LYS A 297 0.87 -20.78 25.03
C LYS A 297 -0.59 -20.83 24.54
N PRO A 298 -1.58 -20.11 25.09
CA PRO A 298 -2.89 -20.15 24.45
C PRO A 298 -2.80 -19.39 23.12
N TYR A 299 -3.06 -20.11 22.03
CA TYR A 299 -3.16 -19.57 20.68
C TYR A 299 -4.60 -19.72 20.19
N PRO A 300 -5.47 -18.74 20.49
CA PRO A 300 -6.79 -18.64 19.90
C PRO A 300 -6.80 -18.88 18.40
N ALA A 301 -7.84 -19.57 17.92
CA ALA A 301 -8.04 -19.78 16.49
C ALA A 301 -8.61 -18.54 15.79
N TYR A 302 -9.30 -17.67 16.53
CA TYR A 302 -10.05 -16.55 15.96
C TYR A 302 -9.74 -15.21 16.65
N LEU A 303 -10.01 -14.12 15.93
CA LEU A 303 -9.75 -12.75 16.42
C LEU A 303 -10.49 -12.39 17.70
N ASP A 304 -11.62 -13.03 18.00
CA ASP A 304 -12.39 -12.78 19.22
C ASP A 304 -11.81 -13.43 20.49
N GLY A 305 -10.67 -14.12 20.36
CA GLY A 305 -9.99 -14.84 21.44
C GLY A 305 -10.48 -16.27 21.66
N SER A 306 -11.42 -16.77 20.84
CA SER A 306 -11.97 -18.13 20.96
C SER A 306 -11.21 -19.17 20.12
N GLY A 307 -11.52 -20.44 20.38
CA GLY A 307 -10.92 -21.60 19.71
C GLY A 307 -9.47 -21.86 20.10
N SER A 308 -8.85 -22.85 19.47
CA SER A 308 -7.45 -23.22 19.66
C SER A 308 -6.81 -23.54 18.32
N ASN A 309 -5.59 -23.07 18.11
CA ASN A 309 -4.81 -23.25 16.89
C ASN A 309 -3.32 -23.45 17.24
N GLY A 310 -2.48 -23.73 16.25
CA GLY A 310 -1.05 -23.98 16.42
C GLY A 310 -0.18 -22.73 16.60
N GLY A 311 -0.77 -21.54 16.69
CA GLY A 311 -0.01 -20.29 16.91
C GLY A 311 0.68 -19.72 15.67
N TRP A 312 0.15 -19.97 14.47
CA TRP A 312 0.73 -19.45 13.23
C TRP A 312 0.34 -17.98 12.97
N PHE A 313 1.23 -17.05 13.32
CA PHE A 313 1.03 -15.61 13.11
C PHE A 313 2.24 -14.87 12.54
N ASN A 314 3.12 -15.59 11.84
CA ASN A 314 4.46 -15.11 11.47
C ASN A 314 4.53 -14.15 10.27
N ASP A 315 3.40 -13.61 9.85
CA ASP A 315 3.30 -12.61 8.78
C ASP A 315 2.73 -11.29 9.33
N GLY A 316 1.45 -10.99 9.09
CA GLY A 316 0.88 -9.68 9.43
C GLY A 316 0.99 -9.30 10.90
N PHE A 317 0.76 -10.24 11.82
CA PHE A 317 0.84 -9.94 13.25
C PHE A 317 2.28 -9.64 13.71
N VAL A 318 3.28 -10.35 13.20
CA VAL A 318 4.69 -10.00 13.45
C VAL A 318 5.01 -8.61 12.93
N LYS A 319 4.47 -8.22 11.76
CA LYS A 319 4.67 -6.88 11.17
C LYS A 319 4.10 -5.74 12.02
N LEU A 320 3.18 -6.00 12.96
CA LEU A 320 2.71 -4.98 13.90
C LEU A 320 3.81 -4.52 14.86
N GLY A 321 4.84 -5.33 15.09
CA GLY A 321 6.01 -4.95 15.89
C GLY A 321 6.74 -3.70 15.36
N ARG A 322 6.53 -3.29 14.10
CA ARG A 322 7.06 -2.03 13.54
C ARG A 322 6.55 -0.78 14.27
N PHE A 323 5.39 -0.89 14.94
CA PHE A 323 4.68 0.24 15.54
C PHE A 323 4.73 0.27 17.06
N ASP A 324 5.17 -0.80 17.70
CA ASP A 324 5.13 -0.94 19.16
C ASP A 324 6.36 -1.70 19.65
N ALA A 325 7.23 -0.99 20.39
CA ALA A 325 8.46 -1.55 20.94
C ALA A 325 8.19 -2.63 22.00
N GLY A 326 7.11 -2.52 22.79
CA GLY A 326 6.75 -3.53 23.77
C GLY A 326 6.32 -4.84 23.09
N LEU A 327 5.55 -4.74 22.03
CA LEU A 327 5.17 -5.86 21.19
C LEU A 327 6.39 -6.48 20.51
N GLN A 328 7.26 -5.68 19.92
CA GLN A 328 8.51 -6.17 19.33
C GLN A 328 9.35 -6.91 20.37
N LYS A 329 9.48 -6.37 21.58
CA LYS A 329 10.21 -7.02 22.67
C LYS A 329 9.59 -8.37 23.02
N ARG A 330 8.26 -8.45 23.03
CA ARG A 330 7.55 -9.70 23.30
C ARG A 330 7.76 -10.73 22.19
N LEU A 331 7.77 -10.32 20.92
CA LEU A 331 8.04 -11.18 19.77
C LEU A 331 9.43 -11.84 19.82
N GLU A 332 10.43 -11.22 20.47
CA GLU A 332 11.75 -11.82 20.67
C GLU A 332 11.72 -13.13 21.47
N SER A 333 10.70 -13.29 22.33
CA SER A 333 10.50 -14.51 23.13
C SER A 333 9.68 -15.59 22.42
N HIS A 334 9.16 -15.31 21.22
CA HIS A 334 8.27 -16.22 20.51
C HIS A 334 9.01 -17.50 20.06
N GLN A 335 8.46 -18.66 20.44
CA GLN A 335 9.07 -19.97 20.17
C GLN A 335 8.38 -20.74 19.04
N VAL A 336 7.17 -20.35 18.64
CA VAL A 336 6.42 -21.06 17.60
C VAL A 336 6.81 -20.53 16.21
N GLY A 337 6.92 -21.44 15.25
CA GLY A 337 7.22 -21.09 13.86
C GLY A 337 8.54 -20.33 13.67
N GLN A 338 9.55 -20.55 14.53
CA GLN A 338 10.87 -19.92 14.42
C GLN A 338 11.53 -20.21 13.06
N ASN A 339 11.30 -19.30 12.11
CA ASN A 339 11.68 -19.45 10.71
C ASN A 339 12.20 -18.12 10.16
N THR A 340 12.71 -18.16 8.93
CA THR A 340 13.28 -16.97 8.27
C THR A 340 12.28 -15.84 8.09
N GLN A 341 10.97 -16.10 7.98
CA GLN A 341 9.96 -15.05 7.89
C GLN A 341 9.82 -14.26 9.19
N LEU A 342 9.75 -14.95 10.33
CA LEU A 342 9.79 -14.32 11.65
C LEU A 342 11.07 -13.49 11.81
N TYR A 343 12.21 -14.05 11.44
CA TYR A 343 13.50 -13.38 11.58
C TYR A 343 13.67 -12.16 10.67
N GLY A 344 13.22 -12.26 9.40
CA GLY A 344 13.23 -11.17 8.43
C GLY A 344 12.35 -10.00 8.87
N ASN A 345 11.11 -10.28 9.27
CA ASN A 345 10.22 -9.24 9.77
C ASN A 345 10.67 -8.70 11.14
N GLY A 346 11.18 -9.54 12.04
CA GLY A 346 11.77 -9.10 13.31
C GLY A 346 12.95 -8.15 13.11
N ALA A 347 13.83 -8.43 12.14
CA ALA A 347 14.92 -7.53 11.76
C ALA A 347 14.40 -6.19 11.24
N LEU A 348 13.39 -6.20 10.37
CA LEU A 348 12.81 -4.99 9.81
C LEU A 348 12.09 -4.14 10.87
N ASN A 349 11.36 -4.77 11.78
CA ASN A 349 10.74 -4.10 12.93
C ASN A 349 11.80 -3.43 13.80
N ALA A 350 12.83 -4.18 14.21
CA ALA A 350 13.93 -3.66 15.01
C ALA A 350 14.64 -2.49 14.29
N ARG A 351 14.86 -2.61 12.97
CA ARG A 351 15.46 -1.55 12.17
C ARG A 351 14.62 -0.27 12.22
N ILE A 352 13.30 -0.36 12.02
CA ILE A 352 12.40 0.79 12.04
C ILE A 352 12.35 1.41 13.44
N LEU A 353 12.24 0.60 14.50
CA LEU A 353 12.15 1.11 15.87
C LEU A 353 13.46 1.74 16.37
N LEU A 354 14.61 1.17 16.00
CA LEU A 354 15.93 1.63 16.47
C LEU A 354 16.50 2.78 15.61
N ALA A 355 16.19 2.81 14.32
CA ALA A 355 16.77 3.78 13.38
C ALA A 355 15.73 4.72 12.74
N GLY A 356 14.44 4.58 13.08
CA GLY A 356 13.34 5.39 12.56
C GLY A 356 12.94 5.07 11.11
N ARG A 357 13.62 4.13 10.43
CA ARG A 357 13.43 3.80 9.00
C ARG A 357 14.15 2.50 8.61
N PRO A 358 13.70 1.79 7.55
CA PRO A 358 14.47 0.73 6.91
C PRO A 358 15.70 1.29 6.21
N VAL A 359 16.57 0.41 5.74
CA VAL A 359 17.65 0.77 4.81
C VAL A 359 17.08 1.00 3.41
N TYR A 360 16.15 0.14 2.96
CA TYR A 360 15.45 0.27 1.69
C TYR A 360 13.90 0.26 1.85
N PRO A 361 13.18 1.06 1.06
CA PRO A 361 13.70 2.14 0.21
C PRO A 361 14.37 3.23 1.06
N GLU A 362 15.42 3.88 0.52
CA GLU A 362 16.14 4.94 1.25
C GLU A 362 15.25 6.16 1.50
N VAL A 363 14.24 6.32 0.65
CA VAL A 363 13.20 7.32 0.76
C VAL A 363 11.94 6.59 1.20
N GLN A 364 11.60 6.74 2.48
CA GLN A 364 10.24 6.47 2.93
C GLN A 364 9.36 7.70 2.75
N CYS A 365 8.07 7.52 3.03
CA CYS A 365 6.94 8.46 3.08
C CYS A 365 7.13 9.91 3.56
N SER A 366 8.35 10.37 3.82
CA SER A 366 8.68 11.76 4.14
C SER A 366 8.77 12.68 2.91
N GLN A 367 8.49 12.18 1.70
CA GLN A 367 8.34 13.03 0.53
C GLN A 367 6.85 13.34 0.33
N ALA A 368 6.53 14.63 0.13
CA ALA A 368 5.22 15.03 -0.35
C ALA A 368 4.87 14.17 -1.58
N ARG A 369 3.71 13.53 -1.59
CA ARG A 369 3.17 12.74 -2.71
C ARG A 369 1.92 13.41 -3.28
N LYS A 370 1.63 13.17 -4.57
CA LYS A 370 0.36 13.59 -5.17
C LYS A 370 -0.79 12.96 -4.38
N LEU A 371 -1.60 13.79 -3.75
CA LEU A 371 -2.85 13.39 -3.11
C LEU A 371 -3.89 13.20 -4.21
N ARG A 372 -4.61 12.07 -4.16
CA ARG A 372 -5.72 11.81 -5.06
C ARG A 372 -6.87 12.75 -4.72
N ILE A 373 -7.42 13.39 -5.74
CA ILE A 373 -8.57 14.29 -5.63
C ILE A 373 -9.68 13.72 -6.50
N ASP A 374 -10.85 13.49 -5.91
CA ASP A 374 -12.06 13.14 -6.66
C ASP A 374 -12.62 14.42 -7.30
N PRO A 375 -12.94 14.45 -8.61
CA PRO A 375 -13.65 15.56 -9.23
C PRO A 375 -14.89 16.04 -8.44
N ALA A 376 -15.62 15.12 -7.81
CA ALA A 376 -16.81 15.43 -7.02
C ALA A 376 -16.50 16.21 -5.74
N ALA A 377 -15.24 16.18 -5.27
CA ALA A 377 -14.76 16.90 -4.10
C ALA A 377 -14.28 18.33 -4.41
N ILE A 378 -14.34 18.75 -5.68
CA ILE A 378 -13.98 20.10 -6.11
C ILE A 378 -15.24 20.97 -6.26
N ARG A 379 -15.20 22.17 -5.70
CA ARG A 379 -16.23 23.21 -5.82
C ARG A 379 -15.63 24.49 -6.35
N THR A 380 -16.40 25.27 -7.10
CA THR A 380 -15.98 26.57 -7.62
C THR A 380 -17.02 27.64 -7.34
N SER A 381 -16.59 28.90 -7.21
CA SER A 381 -17.48 30.07 -7.20
C SER A 381 -17.90 30.53 -8.59
N ALA A 382 -17.21 30.06 -9.65
CA ALA A 382 -17.49 30.49 -11.01
C ALA A 382 -18.70 29.73 -11.58
N PRO A 383 -19.57 30.40 -12.36
CA PRO A 383 -20.54 29.71 -13.20
C PRO A 383 -19.84 28.75 -14.19
N VAL A 384 -20.55 27.71 -14.61
CA VAL A 384 -20.04 26.75 -15.61
C VAL A 384 -19.79 27.47 -16.94
N ASP A 385 -18.59 27.30 -17.49
CA ASP A 385 -18.17 27.84 -18.79
C ASP A 385 -18.11 26.72 -19.84
N GLY A 386 -19.28 26.36 -20.38
CA GLY A 386 -19.39 25.30 -21.39
C GLY A 386 -18.79 23.97 -20.91
N LEU A 387 -17.80 23.45 -21.65
CA LEU A 387 -17.08 22.22 -21.30
C LEU A 387 -15.94 22.43 -20.29
N ASN A 388 -15.65 23.67 -19.87
CA ASN A 388 -14.53 23.99 -18.99
C ASN A 388 -14.89 23.83 -17.50
N VAL A 389 -15.17 22.60 -17.10
CA VAL A 389 -15.67 22.24 -15.76
C VAL A 389 -14.55 21.85 -14.78
N VAL A 390 -14.86 21.80 -13.48
CA VAL A 390 -13.88 21.44 -12.43
C VAL A 390 -13.31 20.03 -12.57
N ALA A 391 -14.03 19.11 -13.22
CA ALA A 391 -13.55 17.75 -13.44
C ALA A 391 -12.29 17.69 -14.32
N ASN A 392 -12.11 18.69 -15.20
CA ASN A 392 -10.96 18.79 -16.07
C ASN A 392 -9.66 19.11 -15.32
N LEU A 393 -9.72 19.55 -14.06
CA LEU A 393 -8.53 19.90 -13.27
C LEU A 393 -7.70 18.68 -12.83
N VAL A 394 -8.26 17.48 -12.94
CA VAL A 394 -7.67 16.25 -12.39
C VAL A 394 -7.88 15.06 -13.33
N ASP A 395 -8.10 15.32 -14.63
CA ASP A 395 -8.34 14.31 -15.65
C ASP A 395 -7.03 13.83 -16.32
N GLY A 396 -5.90 14.51 -16.04
CA GLY A 396 -4.59 14.24 -16.59
C GLY A 396 -4.37 14.77 -18.01
N ASN A 397 -5.27 15.62 -18.52
CA ASN A 397 -5.26 16.11 -19.89
C ASN A 397 -5.01 17.63 -19.96
N LEU A 398 -3.80 18.03 -20.33
CA LEU A 398 -3.43 19.45 -20.46
C LEU A 398 -4.20 20.22 -21.56
N ALA A 399 -4.99 19.54 -22.41
CA ALA A 399 -5.83 20.17 -23.41
C ALA A 399 -7.22 20.56 -22.89
N SER A 400 -7.68 19.95 -21.78
CA SER A 400 -8.90 20.35 -21.09
C SER A 400 -8.56 21.41 -20.01
N ARG A 401 -9.57 22.09 -19.46
CA ARG A 401 -9.38 23.08 -18.39
C ARG A 401 -10.65 23.35 -17.61
N TRP A 402 -10.51 23.90 -16.41
CA TRP A 402 -11.55 24.71 -15.79
C TRP A 402 -11.35 26.20 -16.13
N SER A 403 -12.44 26.95 -16.26
CA SER A 403 -12.41 28.41 -16.47
C SER A 403 -13.40 29.13 -15.56
N GLY A 404 -13.00 30.29 -15.03
CA GLY A 404 -13.88 31.22 -14.32
C GLY A 404 -13.51 32.67 -14.55
N TYR A 405 -14.46 33.47 -15.02
CA TYR A 405 -14.26 34.91 -15.22
C TYR A 405 -14.49 35.71 -13.93
N GLY A 406 -13.51 36.51 -13.53
CA GLY A 406 -13.63 37.45 -12.42
C GLY A 406 -12.39 37.55 -11.55
N ASN A 407 -12.41 38.55 -10.67
CA ASN A 407 -11.41 38.77 -9.65
C ASN A 407 -12.11 39.14 -8.33
N PRO A 408 -12.25 38.21 -7.36
CA PRO A 408 -11.73 36.83 -7.38
C PRO A 408 -12.70 35.81 -8.02
N GLN A 409 -12.15 34.69 -8.50
CA GLN A 409 -12.86 33.40 -8.60
C GLN A 409 -12.11 32.35 -7.81
N SER A 410 -12.79 31.33 -7.30
CA SER A 410 -12.16 30.34 -6.43
C SER A 410 -12.47 28.90 -6.82
N LEU A 411 -11.51 28.04 -6.50
CA LEU A 411 -11.64 26.58 -6.44
C LEU A 411 -11.44 26.15 -5.00
N THR A 412 -12.27 25.25 -4.49
CA THR A 412 -12.14 24.64 -3.17
C THR A 412 -12.13 23.13 -3.32
N ILE A 413 -11.11 22.48 -2.75
CA ILE A 413 -10.89 21.03 -2.81
C ILE A 413 -11.07 20.49 -1.40
N ASP A 414 -11.94 19.49 -1.23
CA ASP A 414 -12.01 18.69 0.01
C ASP A 414 -11.12 17.44 -0.13
N LEU A 415 -10.12 17.30 0.73
CA LEU A 415 -9.24 16.13 0.78
C LEU A 415 -9.89 14.95 1.52
N GLY A 416 -11.12 15.10 2.01
CA GLY A 416 -11.91 14.11 2.74
C GLY A 416 -11.53 14.00 4.23
N ALA A 417 -10.25 14.18 4.56
CA ALA A 417 -9.72 14.21 5.91
C ALA A 417 -8.56 15.21 6.00
N PRO A 418 -8.14 15.65 7.20
CA PRO A 418 -6.91 16.41 7.37
C PRO A 418 -5.70 15.64 6.81
N ARG A 419 -4.89 16.34 6.01
CA ARG A 419 -3.63 15.88 5.40
C ARG A 419 -2.54 16.91 5.63
N LYS A 420 -1.29 16.46 5.71
CA LYS A 420 -0.16 17.37 5.71
C LYS A 420 0.11 17.81 4.29
N VAL A 421 -0.06 19.08 3.94
CA VAL A 421 0.17 19.56 2.58
C VAL A 421 1.23 20.64 2.59
N GLY A 422 2.19 20.55 1.66
CA GLY A 422 3.27 21.52 1.51
C GLY A 422 3.52 21.99 0.08
N GLN A 423 2.78 21.46 -0.90
CA GLN A 423 3.00 21.79 -2.31
C GLN A 423 1.71 21.72 -3.11
N LEU A 424 1.57 22.64 -4.06
CA LEU A 424 0.66 22.53 -5.20
C LEU A 424 1.45 22.47 -6.50
N ARG A 425 0.88 21.81 -7.50
CA ARG A 425 1.29 21.98 -8.89
C ARG A 425 0.09 22.37 -9.73
N ILE A 426 0.22 23.40 -10.55
CA ILE A 426 -0.89 23.94 -11.35
C ILE A 426 -0.39 24.14 -12.78
N ALA A 427 -1.10 23.57 -13.75
CA ALA A 427 -0.91 23.90 -15.17
C ALA A 427 -1.90 24.99 -15.53
N PHE A 428 -1.42 26.13 -16.03
CA PHE A 428 -2.26 27.28 -16.34
C PHE A 428 -2.56 27.28 -17.84
N PHE A 429 -3.84 27.28 -18.21
CA PHE A 429 -4.21 27.32 -19.61
C PHE A 429 -3.90 28.72 -20.18
N SER A 430 -3.04 28.76 -21.20
CA SER A 430 -2.56 30.02 -21.79
C SER A 430 -3.12 30.27 -23.21
N GLY A 431 -3.63 29.23 -23.88
CA GLY A 431 -4.00 29.26 -25.29
C GLY A 431 -2.83 29.63 -26.22
N GLY A 432 -1.59 29.33 -25.81
CA GLY A 432 -0.36 29.72 -26.53
C GLY A 432 0.10 31.16 -26.26
N SER A 433 -0.59 31.91 -25.40
CA SER A 433 -0.17 33.28 -25.01
C SER A 433 0.83 33.28 -23.85
N LYS A 434 1.66 34.33 -23.75
CA LYS A 434 2.62 34.51 -22.65
C LYS A 434 2.02 35.23 -21.44
N ARG A 435 0.80 34.86 -21.04
CA ARG A 435 0.11 35.45 -19.88
C ARG A 435 0.51 34.79 -18.57
N SER A 436 0.53 35.57 -17.49
CA SER A 436 0.74 35.08 -16.12
C SER A 436 -0.57 35.17 -15.34
N ALA A 437 -1.03 34.05 -14.77
CA ALA A 437 -2.14 34.03 -13.82
C ALA A 437 -1.71 34.55 -12.45
N LEU A 438 -2.58 35.27 -11.75
CA LEU A 438 -2.36 35.74 -10.38
C LEU A 438 -3.29 34.97 -9.44
N PHE A 439 -2.77 34.44 -8.33
CA PHE A 439 -3.57 33.65 -7.40
C PHE A 439 -3.00 33.59 -5.97
N ASP A 440 -3.89 33.28 -5.04
CA ASP A 440 -3.58 32.91 -3.65
C ASP A 440 -3.93 31.44 -3.40
N VAL A 441 -3.34 30.87 -2.35
CA VAL A 441 -3.67 29.54 -1.85
C VAL A 441 -3.97 29.63 -0.37
N LEU A 442 -5.13 29.13 0.03
CA LEU A 442 -5.60 29.10 1.41
C LEU A 442 -5.83 27.64 1.84
N GLY A 443 -5.60 27.35 3.11
CA GLY A 443 -5.87 26.06 3.76
C GLY A 443 -6.89 26.19 4.87
N ALA A 444 -7.63 25.13 5.17
CA ALA A 444 -8.53 25.10 6.32
C ALA A 444 -8.76 23.67 6.85
N ALA A 445 -9.05 23.53 8.15
CA ALA A 445 -9.49 22.27 8.76
C ALA A 445 -11.00 22.04 8.57
N THR A 446 -11.78 23.11 8.55
CA THR A 446 -13.23 23.14 8.31
C THR A 446 -13.56 24.16 7.22
N PRO A 447 -14.66 24.00 6.46
CA PRO A 447 -15.04 25.00 5.46
C PRO A 447 -15.25 26.37 6.12
N GLY A 448 -14.69 27.43 5.52
CA GLY A 448 -14.96 28.82 5.92
C GLY A 448 -13.89 29.48 6.82
N SER A 449 -13.07 28.71 7.52
CA SER A 449 -11.98 29.25 8.36
C SER A 449 -10.62 29.14 7.65
N TRP A 450 -10.33 30.09 6.77
CA TRP A 450 -9.18 30.04 5.87
C TRP A 450 -7.91 30.66 6.46
N THR A 451 -6.80 29.95 6.32
CA THR A 451 -5.45 30.45 6.62
C THR A 451 -4.62 30.53 5.33
N PRO A 452 -3.90 31.62 5.08
CA PRO A 452 -3.07 31.76 3.88
C PRO A 452 -1.88 30.78 3.90
N LEU A 453 -1.70 30.06 2.79
CA LEU A 453 -0.56 29.19 2.52
C LEU A 453 0.39 29.85 1.51
N LEU A 454 -0.17 30.50 0.49
CA LEU A 454 0.53 31.35 -0.48
C LEU A 454 -0.30 32.59 -0.78
N THR A 455 0.36 33.74 -0.94
CA THR A 455 -0.30 35.01 -1.30
C THR A 455 0.46 35.66 -2.46
N GLY A 456 -0.27 36.28 -3.39
CA GLY A 456 0.23 37.08 -4.51
C GLY A 456 1.07 36.30 -5.51
N LYS A 457 0.82 35.00 -5.72
CA LYS A 457 1.64 34.18 -6.61
C LYS A 457 1.28 34.39 -8.06
N ARG A 458 2.30 34.36 -8.91
CA ARG A 458 2.16 34.48 -10.36
C ARG A 458 2.69 33.22 -11.03
N SER A 459 1.96 32.74 -12.03
CA SER A 459 2.48 31.69 -12.91
C SER A 459 3.58 32.24 -13.83
N ALA A 460 4.55 31.40 -14.16
CA ALA A 460 5.51 31.66 -15.22
C ALA A 460 4.75 31.75 -16.56
N PRO A 461 4.99 32.79 -17.38
CA PRO A 461 4.35 32.94 -18.68
C PRO A 461 4.96 31.95 -19.69
N GLY A 462 4.12 31.40 -20.58
CA GLY A 462 4.56 30.52 -21.67
C GLY A 462 5.00 29.12 -21.23
N VAL A 463 4.58 28.67 -20.04
CA VAL A 463 4.77 27.28 -19.57
C VAL A 463 3.41 26.59 -19.55
N ASP A 464 3.21 25.66 -20.49
CA ASP A 464 1.94 24.94 -20.65
C ASP A 464 1.82 23.68 -19.76
N GLY A 465 2.89 23.32 -19.03
CA GLY A 465 2.91 22.22 -18.08
C GLY A 465 2.66 22.64 -16.63
N LEU A 466 2.65 21.64 -15.74
CA LEU A 466 2.52 21.83 -14.29
C LEU A 466 3.65 22.71 -13.74
N GLN A 467 3.27 23.80 -13.09
CA GLN A 467 4.19 24.68 -12.37
C GLN A 467 4.09 24.41 -10.87
N ARG A 468 5.23 24.34 -10.20
CA ARG A 468 5.34 23.97 -8.78
C ARG A 468 5.30 25.19 -7.87
N PHE A 469 4.51 25.10 -6.79
CA PHE A 469 4.40 26.11 -5.75
C PHE A 469 4.49 25.46 -4.37
N ASP A 470 5.60 25.69 -3.67
CA ASP A 470 5.83 25.16 -2.32
C ASP A 470 5.44 26.16 -1.24
N PHE A 471 4.95 25.65 -0.12
CA PHE A 471 4.63 26.42 1.10
C PHE A 471 4.97 25.61 2.35
N LYS A 472 4.92 26.26 3.50
CA LYS A 472 5.15 25.59 4.78
C LYS A 472 4.11 24.48 4.97
N GLU A 473 4.59 23.26 5.18
CA GLU A 473 3.72 22.10 5.40
C GLU A 473 2.78 22.34 6.61
N GLY A 474 1.49 22.04 6.42
CA GLY A 474 0.48 22.18 7.46
C GLY A 474 -0.65 21.17 7.32
N ASP A 475 -1.32 20.87 8.44
CA ASP A 475 -2.50 20.01 8.46
C ASP A 475 -3.71 20.75 7.91
N VAL A 476 -4.17 20.37 6.73
CA VAL A 476 -5.32 20.97 6.03
C VAL A 476 -6.25 19.88 5.52
N ARG A 477 -7.56 20.12 5.60
CA ARG A 477 -8.57 19.28 4.92
C ARG A 477 -9.05 19.93 3.63
N TYR A 478 -9.19 21.26 3.65
CA TYR A 478 -9.64 22.02 2.50
C TYR A 478 -8.51 22.89 1.98
N ILE A 479 -8.35 22.91 0.65
CA ILE A 479 -7.46 23.84 -0.04
C ILE A 479 -8.32 24.71 -0.94
N ARG A 480 -8.11 26.02 -0.88
CA ARG A 480 -8.77 26.99 -1.76
C ARG A 480 -7.74 27.75 -2.58
N ILE A 481 -7.90 27.70 -3.90
CA ILE A 481 -7.14 28.55 -4.83
C ILE A 481 -8.04 29.73 -5.16
N VAL A 482 -7.56 30.94 -4.93
CA VAL A 482 -8.26 32.18 -5.24
C VAL A 482 -7.55 32.82 -6.43
N GLY A 483 -8.17 32.76 -7.60
CA GLY A 483 -7.65 33.37 -8.81
C GLY A 483 -8.08 34.83 -8.94
N HIS A 484 -7.15 35.67 -9.39
CA HIS A 484 -7.29 37.11 -9.57
C HIS A 484 -7.15 37.54 -11.04
N GLY A 485 -7.56 36.65 -11.95
CA GLY A 485 -7.36 36.80 -13.38
C GLY A 485 -5.92 36.52 -13.82
N ASN A 486 -5.52 37.14 -14.91
CA ASN A 486 -4.18 37.04 -15.48
C ASN A 486 -3.71 38.40 -16.03
N SER A 487 -2.47 38.46 -16.50
CA SER A 487 -1.85 39.68 -17.02
C SER A 487 -2.51 40.29 -18.25
N ALA A 488 -3.48 39.62 -18.89
CA ALA A 488 -4.21 40.12 -20.06
C ALA A 488 -5.69 40.40 -19.78
N ASN A 489 -6.34 39.63 -18.91
CA ASN A 489 -7.77 39.79 -18.59
C ASN A 489 -8.17 39.07 -17.29
N LEU A 490 -9.46 39.11 -16.93
CA LEU A 490 -9.99 38.56 -15.68
C LEU A 490 -10.30 37.04 -15.72
N TRP A 491 -9.91 36.30 -16.76
CA TRP A 491 -10.10 34.86 -16.79
C TRP A 491 -9.10 34.13 -15.88
N ASN A 492 -9.61 33.21 -15.07
CA ASN A 492 -8.86 32.21 -14.33
C ASN A 492 -9.05 30.88 -15.06
N SER A 493 -8.00 30.34 -15.68
CA SER A 493 -8.10 29.12 -16.47
C SER A 493 -6.96 28.17 -16.15
N TYR A 494 -7.28 27.02 -15.58
CA TYR A 494 -6.29 26.04 -15.14
C TYR A 494 -6.57 24.70 -15.82
N ALA A 495 -5.55 24.13 -16.45
CA ALA A 495 -5.64 22.86 -17.15
C ALA A 495 -5.60 21.70 -16.16
N GLU A 496 -4.62 21.68 -15.26
CA GLU A 496 -4.43 20.60 -14.28
C GLU A 496 -4.03 21.15 -12.91
N LEU A 497 -4.36 20.39 -11.87
CA LEU A 497 -4.09 20.73 -10.48
C LEU A 497 -3.72 19.48 -9.68
N GLU A 498 -2.58 19.56 -9.00
CA GLU A 498 -2.12 18.53 -8.08
C GLU A 498 -1.88 19.12 -6.69
N VAL A 499 -2.34 18.40 -5.67
CA VAL A 499 -2.01 18.68 -4.26
C VAL A 499 -0.97 17.67 -3.81
N TRP A 500 0.11 18.13 -3.19
CA TRP A 500 1.21 17.28 -2.76
C TRP A 500 1.45 17.36 -1.24
N GLY A 501 1.44 16.20 -0.58
CA GLY A 501 1.39 16.10 0.88
C GLY A 501 1.56 14.68 1.44
N GLN A 502 1.28 14.51 2.73
CA GLN A 502 1.32 13.24 3.48
C GLN A 502 -0.03 12.86 4.07
#